data_AF-A0A939GH73-F1
#
_entry.id   AF-A0A939GH73-F1
#
_cell.length_a   1.000
_cell.length_b   1.000
_cell.length_c   1.000
_cell.angle_alpha   90.00
_cell.angle_beta   90.00
_cell.angle_gamma   90.00
#
_symmetry.space_group_name_H-M   'P 1'
#
loop_
_entity.id
_entity.type
_entity.pdbx_description
1 polymer ?
#
loop_
_entity_poly.entity_id
_entity_poly.type
_entity_poly.pdbx_seq_one_letter_code
_entity_poly.pdbx_strand_id
1 'polypeptide(L)' 'MKMRKKSELPTKVCPVCHRPFAWRKKWERDWDNVIYCSDRCRAEGKK' A
#
# COMPACT_ATOMS: atom_id res chain seq x y z
N MET A 1 -2.44 27.69 -4.53
CA MET A 1 -2.16 26.36 -5.13
C MET A 1 -2.10 25.33 -4.01
N LYS A 2 -3.13 24.48 -3.85
CA LYS A 2 -3.18 23.49 -2.77
C LYS A 2 -2.19 22.37 -3.08
N MET A 3 -0.99 22.47 -2.53
CA MET A 3 0.02 21.41 -2.54
C MET A 3 -0.55 20.25 -1.73
N ARG A 4 -1.24 19.32 -2.39
CA ARG A 4 -1.76 18.11 -1.72
C ARG A 4 -0.56 17.34 -1.20
N LYS A 5 -0.38 17.38 0.13
CA LYS A 5 0.70 16.66 0.80
C LYS A 5 0.46 15.17 0.57
N LYS A 6 1.52 14.45 0.22
CA LYS A 6 1.51 12.98 0.02
C LYS A 6 1.00 12.22 1.27
N SER A 7 0.89 12.92 2.39
CA SER A 7 0.28 12.53 3.66
C SER A 7 -1.25 12.32 3.63
N GLU A 8 -1.98 12.88 2.65
CA GLU A 8 -3.43 12.64 2.51
C GLU A 8 -3.76 11.34 1.76
N LEU A 9 -2.74 10.64 1.26
CA LEU A 9 -2.95 9.37 0.59
C LEU A 9 -3.30 8.29 1.61
N PRO A 10 -4.27 7.41 1.31
CA PRO A 10 -4.58 6.31 2.20
C PRO A 10 -3.33 5.46 2.41
N THR A 11 -3.04 5.18 3.68
CA THR A 11 -1.94 4.30 4.09
C THR A 11 -2.54 3.00 4.62
N LYS A 12 -1.90 1.89 4.27
CA LYS A 12 -2.25 0.55 4.76
C LYS A 12 -1.04 -0.05 5.47
N VAL A 13 -1.28 -1.01 6.36
CA VAL A 13 -0.23 -1.75 7.05
C VAL A 13 -0.07 -3.10 6.38
N CYS A 14 1.16 -3.46 6.02
CA CYS A 14 1.44 -4.78 5.45
C CYS A 14 1.44 -5.84 6.55
N PRO A 15 0.64 -6.93 6.48
CA PRO A 15 0.58 -7.95 7.52
C PRO A 15 1.83 -8.84 7.59
N VAL A 16 2.72 -8.80 6.58
CA VAL A 16 3.94 -9.62 6.56
C VAL A 16 5.12 -8.91 7.19
N CYS A 17 5.33 -7.63 6.86
CA CYS A 17 6.47 -6.86 7.35
C CYS A 17 6.09 -5.81 8.40
N HIS A 18 4.80 -5.65 8.69
CA HIS A 18 4.24 -4.65 9.61
C HIS A 18 4.64 -3.20 9.32
N ARG A 19 5.09 -2.92 8.09
CA ARG A 19 5.45 -1.57 7.67
C ARG A 19 4.25 -0.86 7.06
N PRO A 20 3.99 0.40 7.46
CA PRO A 20 2.99 1.22 6.80
C PRO A 20 3.46 1.55 5.38
N PHE A 21 2.55 1.49 4.42
CA PHE A 21 2.81 1.85 3.03
C PHE A 21 1.69 2.71 2.49
N ALA A 22 2.06 3.76 1.76
CA ALA A 22 1.12 4.71 1.17
C ALA A 22 0.62 4.21 -0.20
N TRP A 23 -0.58 4.65 -0.56
CA TRP A 23 -1.13 4.50 -1.90
C TRP A 23 -0.12 4.90 -2.98
N ARG A 24 -0.09 4.13 -4.06
CA ARG A 24 0.74 4.37 -5.25
C ARG A 24 -0.16 4.42 -6.46
N LYS A 25 0.20 5.24 -7.46
CA LYS A 25 -0.55 5.38 -8.72
C LYS A 25 -0.81 4.04 -9.43
N LYS A 26 0.11 3.07 -9.30
CA LYS A 26 -0.05 1.72 -9.86
C LYS A 26 -1.22 0.92 -9.26
N TRP A 27 -1.74 1.35 -8.11
CA TRP A 27 -2.82 0.70 -7.37
C TRP A 27 -4.14 1.44 -7.49
N GLU A 28 -4.25 2.45 -8.36
CA GLU A 28 -5.48 3.23 -8.55
C GLU A 28 -6.72 2.36 -8.78
N ARG A 29 -6.56 1.24 -9.49
CA ARG A 29 -7.67 0.34 -9.89
C ARG A 29 -8.01 -0.70 -8.82
N ASP A 30 -7.02 -1.15 -8.06
CA ASP A 30 -7.12 -2.33 -7.19
C ASP A 30 -6.75 -2.04 -5.74
N TRP A 31 -6.67 -0.76 -5.35
CA TRP A 31 -6.20 -0.35 -4.03
C TRP A 31 -6.91 -1.07 -2.89
N ASP A 32 -8.21 -1.32 -3.04
CA ASP A 32 -9.01 -2.03 -2.05
C ASP A 32 -8.47 -3.45 -1.78
N ASN A 33 -8.10 -4.16 -2.85
CA ASN A 33 -7.50 -5.50 -2.81
C ASN A 33 -6.01 -5.51 -2.43
N VAL A 34 -5.33 -4.36 -2.43
CA VAL A 34 -3.91 -4.26 -2.07
C VAL A 34 -3.76 -4.27 -0.54
N ILE A 35 -3.30 -5.42 -0.03
CA ILE A 35 -3.02 -5.65 1.40
C ILE A 35 -1.51 -5.60 1.70
N TYR A 36 -0.68 -5.96 0.70
CA TYR A 36 0.76 -6.13 0.86
C TYR A 36 1.55 -4.97 0.25
N CYS A 37 2.64 -4.54 0.91
CA CYS A 37 3.46 -3.41 0.44
C CYS A 37 4.28 -3.72 -0.83
N SER A 38 4.48 -5.00 -1.13
CA SER A 38 5.32 -5.50 -2.23
C SER A 38 4.91 -6.90 -2.65
N ASP A 39 5.32 -7.31 -3.85
CA ASP A 39 5.05 -8.66 -4.36
C ASP A 39 5.74 -9.74 -3.52
N ARG A 40 6.94 -9.44 -3.00
CA ARG A 40 7.61 -10.29 -2.01
C ARG A 40 6.73 -10.57 -0.81
N CYS A 41 6.15 -9.53 -0.18
CA CYS A 41 5.25 -9.74 0.96
C CYS A 41 3.97 -10.50 0.56
N ARG A 42 3.48 -10.33 -0.66
CA ARG A 42 2.34 -11.11 -1.16
C ARG A 42 2.68 -12.60 -1.30
N ALA A 43 3.89 -12.93 -1.76
CA ALA A 43 4.37 -14.30 -1.88
C ALA A 43 4.59 -14.94 -0.50
N GLU A 44 5.18 -14.21 0.45
CA GLU A 44 5.42 -14.69 1.82
C GLU A 44 4.12 -14.97 2.59
N GLY A 45 3.07 -14.16 2.40
CA GLY A 45 1.77 -14.34 3.07
C GLY A 45 0.93 -15.51 2.53
N LYS A 46 1.37 -16.21 1.47
CA LYS A 46 0.70 -17.39 0.91
C LYS A 46 1.18 -18.73 1.50
N LYS A 47 2.06 -18.68 2.51
CA LYS A 47 2.60 -19.87 3.18
C LYS A 47 1.73 -20.26 4.36
#